data_AF-A0AB34G092-F1
#
_entry.id   AF-A0AB34G092-F1
#
_cell.length_a   1.000
_cell.length_b   1.000
_cell.length_c   1.000
_cell.angle_alpha   90.00
_cell.angle_beta   90.00
_cell.angle_gamma   90.00
#
_symmetry.space_group_name_H-M   'P 1'
#
loop_
_entity.id
_entity.type
_entity.pdbx_description
1 polymer ?
#
loop_
_entity_poly.entity_id
_entity_poly.type
_entity_poly.pdbx_seq_one_letter_code
_entity_poly.pdbx_strand_id
1 'polypeptide(L)'
;MNDSSQPNARSSRNTPSLPRFKTQGPVRYPPFEDVNDAAAQEIAKYQIGAFGHIQQCCEHIPYNSAKKDFFEKTGRESIEAFSYEFRVPGQQTAYKVMWDYNIGLVRMTPFFKSLGYAKTKPSQMLDKNPGLRDISPSITGGAVSAQGKLKITTSF
;
A
#
# COMPACT_ATOMS: atom_id res chain seq x y z
N MET A 1 34.29 -50.21 -29.63
CA MET A 1 33.60 -48.94 -29.96
C MET A 1 32.17 -49.06 -29.49
N ASN A 2 31.73 -48.18 -28.60
CA ASN A 2 30.49 -48.27 -27.83
C ASN A 2 29.49 -47.26 -28.44
N ASP A 3 28.40 -47.73 -29.03
CA ASP A 3 27.28 -46.89 -29.47
C ASP A 3 25.98 -47.49 -28.95
N SER A 4 25.33 -46.78 -28.03
CA SER A 4 23.98 -47.03 -27.53
C SER A 4 23.52 -45.77 -26.82
N SER A 5 22.89 -44.89 -27.59
CA SER A 5 22.35 -43.61 -27.14
C SER A 5 21.14 -43.77 -26.23
N GLN A 6 21.14 -43.04 -25.11
CA GLN A 6 20.07 -42.98 -24.10
C GLN A 6 18.75 -42.38 -24.64
N PRO A 7 17.58 -42.77 -24.10
CA PRO A 7 16.32 -42.08 -24.37
C PRO A 7 16.17 -40.81 -23.52
N ASN A 8 15.67 -39.78 -24.20
CA ASN A 8 15.41 -38.42 -23.72
C ASN A 8 14.27 -38.41 -22.67
N ALA A 9 14.59 -38.15 -21.40
CA ALA A 9 13.62 -37.94 -20.34
C ALA A 9 13.01 -36.53 -20.48
N ARG A 10 11.78 -36.48 -21.01
CA ARG A 10 11.00 -35.24 -21.17
C ARG A 10 10.83 -34.53 -19.82
N SER A 11 11.19 -33.25 -19.83
CA SER A 11 11.09 -32.27 -18.75
C SER A 11 9.73 -32.29 -18.05
N SER A 12 9.79 -32.39 -16.72
CA SER A 12 8.66 -32.28 -15.82
C SER A 12 7.93 -30.94 -15.99
N ARG A 13 6.60 -31.06 -16.08
CA ARG A 13 5.55 -30.03 -16.05
C ARG A 13 5.96 -28.70 -15.42
N ASN A 14 5.80 -27.63 -16.20
CA ASN A 14 5.77 -26.24 -15.72
C ASN A 14 4.64 -26.08 -14.70
N THR A 15 4.97 -26.08 -13.42
CA THR A 15 4.12 -25.52 -12.38
C THR A 15 4.05 -24.01 -12.62
N PRO A 16 2.86 -23.38 -12.76
CA PRO A 16 2.79 -21.92 -12.84
C PRO A 16 3.35 -21.35 -11.54
N SER A 17 4.51 -20.69 -11.62
CA SER A 17 5.01 -19.91 -10.49
C SER A 17 3.98 -18.81 -10.21
N LEU A 18 3.43 -18.80 -9.00
CA LEU A 18 2.62 -17.69 -8.50
C LEU A 18 3.33 -16.37 -8.85
N PRO A 19 2.62 -15.34 -9.35
CA PRO A 19 3.24 -14.07 -9.67
C PRO A 19 3.92 -13.55 -8.41
N ARG A 20 5.25 -13.56 -8.40
CA ARG A 20 6.03 -12.88 -7.38
C ARG A 20 5.68 -11.40 -7.52
N PHE A 21 4.89 -10.87 -6.59
CA PHE A 21 4.62 -9.44 -6.47
C PHE A 21 5.97 -8.76 -6.20
N LYS A 22 6.60 -8.28 -7.28
CA LYS A 22 7.90 -7.61 -7.21
C LYS A 22 7.63 -6.12 -7.08
N THR A 23 8.21 -5.53 -6.04
CA THR A 23 8.27 -4.07 -5.88
C THR A 23 8.98 -3.45 -7.09
N GLN A 24 8.50 -2.30 -7.55
CA GLN A 24 9.13 -1.52 -8.61
C GLN A 24 9.92 -0.37 -7.98
N GLY A 25 11.18 -0.23 -8.38
CA GLY A 25 12.06 0.80 -7.85
C GLY A 25 12.47 0.59 -6.38
N PRO A 26 13.01 1.62 -5.72
CA PRO A 26 13.62 1.51 -4.40
C PRO A 26 12.57 1.45 -3.27
N VAL A 27 12.62 0.43 -2.42
CA VAL A 27 11.82 0.37 -1.19
C VAL A 27 12.51 1.17 -0.08
N ARG A 28 12.04 2.39 0.17
CA ARG A 28 12.55 3.28 1.23
C ARG A 28 11.74 3.22 2.51
N TYR A 29 10.46 2.87 2.39
CA TYR A 29 9.52 2.75 3.51
C TYR A 29 8.91 1.34 3.51
N PRO A 30 9.67 0.30 3.91
CA PRO A 30 9.17 -1.06 4.00
C PRO A 30 8.12 -1.20 5.12
N PRO A 31 7.27 -2.24 5.08
CA PRO A 31 6.45 -2.61 6.22
C PRO A 31 7.36 -2.96 7.41
N PHE A 32 6.96 -2.53 8.61
CA PHE A 32 7.62 -2.91 9.85
C PHE A 32 6.77 -3.97 10.54
N GLU A 33 7.25 -5.22 10.53
CA GLU A 33 6.49 -6.39 11.00
C GLU A 33 7.17 -7.12 12.17
N ASP A 34 8.31 -6.61 12.65
CA ASP A 34 9.00 -7.08 13.86
C ASP A 34 8.43 -6.34 15.08
N VAL A 35 7.47 -6.97 15.76
CA VAL A 35 6.65 -6.31 16.79
C VAL A 35 6.70 -7.07 18.12
N ASN A 36 6.56 -6.33 19.21
CA ASN A 36 6.45 -6.91 20.55
C ASN A 36 5.05 -7.53 20.80
N ASP A 37 4.91 -8.25 21.91
CA ASP A 37 3.67 -8.94 22.28
C ASP A 37 2.46 -7.98 22.39
N ALA A 38 2.67 -6.76 22.90
CA ALA A 38 1.61 -5.77 23.03
C ALA A 38 1.09 -5.32 21.66
N ALA A 39 1.98 -5.07 20.70
CA ALA A 39 1.60 -4.75 19.33
C ALA A 39 0.97 -5.96 18.61
N ALA A 40 1.45 -7.18 18.85
CA ALA A 40 0.85 -8.41 18.33
C ALA A 40 -0.61 -8.60 18.79
N GLN A 41 -0.93 -8.23 20.04
CA GLN A 41 -2.32 -8.23 20.53
C GLN A 41 -3.21 -7.23 19.79
N GLU A 42 -2.74 -6.02 19.54
CA GLU A 42 -3.51 -5.02 18.77
C GLU A 42 -3.65 -5.45 17.30
N ILE A 43 -2.63 -6.07 16.71
CA ILE A 43 -2.69 -6.65 15.36
C ILE A 43 -3.79 -7.71 15.27
N ALA A 44 -3.87 -8.60 16.26
CA ALA A 44 -4.93 -9.61 16.32
C ALA A 44 -6.31 -8.99 16.52
N LYS A 45 -6.43 -8.04 17.45
CA LYS A 45 -7.66 -7.31 17.76
C LYS A 45 -8.23 -6.58 16.55
N TYR A 46 -7.39 -5.92 15.75
CA TYR A 46 -7.81 -5.22 14.55
C TYR A 46 -7.77 -6.07 13.27
N GLN A 47 -7.50 -7.37 13.40
CA GLN A 47 -7.49 -8.33 12.28
C GLN A 47 -6.66 -7.81 11.10
N ILE A 48 -5.43 -7.36 11.35
CA ILE A 48 -4.55 -6.85 10.30
C ILE A 48 -4.26 -7.98 9.29
N GLY A 49 -4.77 -7.83 8.08
CA GLY A 49 -4.62 -8.80 7.01
C GLY A 49 -3.17 -8.85 6.50
N ALA A 50 -2.70 -10.08 6.23
CA ALA A 50 -1.38 -10.35 5.67
C ALA A 50 -0.18 -9.87 6.51
N PHE A 51 -0.35 -9.62 7.81
CA PHE A 51 0.78 -9.33 8.71
C PHE A 51 1.80 -10.48 8.71
N GLY A 52 3.09 -10.14 8.64
CA GLY A 52 4.21 -11.02 8.32
C GLY A 52 4.50 -11.17 6.82
N HIS A 53 3.59 -10.70 5.96
CA HIS A 53 3.64 -10.84 4.51
C HIS A 53 3.21 -9.56 3.77
N ILE A 54 3.14 -8.40 4.44
CA ILE A 54 2.63 -7.16 3.82
C ILE A 54 3.48 -6.74 2.63
N GLN A 55 4.78 -7.07 2.64
CA GLN A 55 5.68 -6.80 1.52
C GLN A 55 5.25 -7.53 0.22
N GLN A 56 4.47 -8.61 0.31
CA GLN A 56 3.90 -9.32 -0.84
C GLN A 56 2.64 -8.63 -1.38
N CYS A 57 2.05 -7.71 -0.61
CA CYS A 57 0.85 -6.96 -0.96
C CYS A 57 1.22 -5.61 -1.61
N CYS A 58 2.11 -5.62 -2.60
CA CYS A 58 2.50 -4.43 -3.35
C CYS A 58 1.62 -4.19 -4.59
N GLU A 59 1.29 -2.93 -4.86
CA GLU A 59 0.43 -2.49 -5.97
C GLU A 59 1.08 -1.30 -6.70
N HIS A 60 1.11 -1.37 -8.04
CA HIS A 60 1.46 -0.24 -8.89
C HIS A 60 0.19 0.50 -9.28
N ILE A 61 0.13 1.80 -8.98
CA ILE A 61 -1.05 2.61 -9.20
C ILE A 61 -0.69 3.75 -10.15
N PRO A 62 -1.10 3.68 -11.42
CA PRO A 62 -0.88 4.77 -12.36
C PRO A 62 -1.74 5.98 -11.97
N TYR A 63 -1.12 7.16 -11.97
CA TYR A 63 -1.79 8.43 -11.73
C TYR A 63 -2.20 9.06 -13.08
N ASN A 64 -3.29 8.55 -13.63
CA ASN A 64 -4.06 9.24 -14.66
C ASN A 64 -5.07 10.13 -13.93
N SER A 65 -4.78 11.42 -13.82
CA SER A 65 -5.73 12.38 -13.28
C SER A 65 -5.60 13.68 -14.07
N ALA A 66 -6.74 14.24 -14.47
CA ALA A 66 -6.81 15.57 -15.09
C ALA A 66 -6.26 16.69 -14.18
N LYS A 67 -6.14 16.42 -12.87
CA LYS A 67 -5.53 17.31 -11.89
C LYS A 67 -4.06 16.93 -11.70
N LYS A 68 -3.15 17.87 -11.93
CA LYS A 68 -1.70 17.65 -11.87
C LYS A 68 -1.08 17.76 -10.46
N ASP A 69 -1.89 17.93 -9.41
CA ASP A 69 -1.42 18.19 -8.02
C ASP A 69 -0.41 17.15 -7.51
N PHE A 70 -0.59 15.86 -7.85
CA PHE A 70 0.35 14.82 -7.44
C PHE A 70 1.69 14.92 -8.19
N PHE A 71 1.64 15.08 -9.51
CA PHE A 71 2.85 15.21 -10.33
C PHE A 71 3.61 16.49 -9.98
N GLU A 72 2.92 17.62 -9.81
CA GLU A 72 3.54 18.91 -9.47
C GLU A 72 4.25 18.87 -8.10
N LYS A 73 3.71 18.12 -7.13
CA LYS A 73 4.31 18.00 -5.80
C LYS A 73 5.40 16.94 -5.69
N THR A 74 5.33 15.88 -6.48
CA THR A 74 6.19 14.69 -6.30
C THR A 74 7.10 14.39 -7.49
N GLY A 75 6.84 14.97 -8.66
CA GLY A 75 7.51 14.66 -9.92
C GLY A 75 7.18 13.27 -10.49
N ARG A 76 6.12 12.62 -10.01
CA ARG A 76 5.79 11.22 -10.32
C ARG A 76 4.44 11.06 -10.99
N GLU A 77 4.36 10.06 -11.87
CA GLU A 77 3.15 9.67 -12.60
C GLU A 77 2.51 8.38 -12.08
N SER A 78 3.13 7.75 -11.08
CA SER A 78 2.64 6.53 -10.45
C SER A 78 2.97 6.49 -8.96
N ILE A 79 2.22 5.66 -8.25
CA ILE A 79 2.43 5.34 -6.84
C ILE A 79 2.77 3.87 -6.74
N GLU A 80 3.82 3.62 -5.98
CA GLU A 80 4.32 2.29 -5.67
C GLU A 80 3.93 1.99 -4.24
N ALA A 81 2.84 1.24 -4.03
CA ALA A 81 2.22 1.12 -2.72
C ALA A 81 2.37 -0.27 -2.10
N PHE A 82 2.57 -0.33 -0.79
CA PHE A 82 2.17 -1.48 0.01
C PHE A 82 0.77 -1.24 0.55
N SER A 83 0.07 -2.33 0.87
CA SER A 83 -1.25 -2.23 1.48
C SER A 83 -1.55 -3.38 2.43
N TYR A 84 -2.39 -3.10 3.43
CA TYR A 84 -3.03 -4.10 4.28
C TYR A 84 -4.46 -3.66 4.59
N GLU A 85 -5.27 -4.57 5.11
CA GLU A 85 -6.61 -4.26 5.58
C GLU A 85 -6.70 -4.45 7.09
N PHE A 86 -7.51 -3.63 7.76
CA PHE A 86 -7.85 -3.82 9.17
C PHE A 86 -9.37 -3.73 9.37
N ARG A 87 -9.84 -4.26 10.49
CA ARG A 87 -11.24 -4.16 10.94
C ARG A 87 -11.28 -3.64 12.37
N VAL A 88 -12.21 -2.74 12.64
CA VAL A 88 -12.46 -2.27 14.01
C VAL A 88 -13.35 -3.28 14.72
N PRO A 89 -13.04 -3.73 15.95
CA PRO A 89 -13.92 -4.59 16.72
C PRO A 89 -15.35 -4.04 16.78
N GLY A 90 -16.33 -4.89 16.46
CA GLY A 90 -17.74 -4.50 16.38
C GLY A 90 -18.17 -3.88 15.04
N GLN A 91 -17.24 -3.64 14.10
CA GLN A 91 -17.57 -3.21 12.74
C GLN A 91 -17.28 -4.33 11.73
N GLN A 92 -18.15 -4.50 10.74
CA GLN A 92 -17.94 -5.48 9.66
C GLN A 92 -17.07 -4.94 8.50
N THR A 93 -16.90 -3.63 8.44
CA THR A 93 -16.18 -2.95 7.36
C THR A 93 -14.68 -3.19 7.47
N ALA A 94 -14.07 -3.68 6.39
CA ALA A 94 -12.62 -3.70 6.23
C ALA A 94 -12.12 -2.36 5.66
N TYR A 95 -11.04 -1.84 6.24
CA TYR A 95 -10.43 -0.58 5.86
C TYR A 95 -9.04 -0.84 5.27
N LYS A 96 -8.88 -0.59 3.96
CA LYS A 96 -7.60 -0.73 3.26
C LYS A 96 -6.69 0.46 3.53
N VAL A 97 -5.58 0.21 4.21
CA VAL A 97 -4.46 1.14 4.39
C VAL A 97 -3.47 0.92 3.26
N MET A 98 -2.93 2.02 2.75
CA MET A 98 -1.89 1.98 1.72
C MET A 98 -0.91 3.14 1.91
N TRP A 99 0.35 2.90 1.57
CA TRP A 99 1.37 3.92 1.55
C TRP A 99 2.35 3.72 0.41
N ASP A 100 2.84 4.82 -0.14
CA ASP A 100 3.89 4.80 -1.15
C ASP A 100 5.22 4.40 -0.51
N TYR A 101 5.80 3.27 -0.90
CA TYR A 101 7.04 2.76 -0.31
C TYR A 101 8.31 3.44 -0.84
N ASN A 102 8.22 4.27 -1.88
CA ASN A 102 9.37 5.06 -2.33
C ASN A 102 9.49 6.39 -1.55
N ILE A 103 8.37 7.01 -1.17
CA ILE A 103 8.37 8.38 -0.58
C ILE A 103 7.60 8.51 0.75
N GLY A 104 6.99 7.45 1.26
CA GLY A 104 6.37 7.43 2.60
C GLY A 104 5.03 8.16 2.66
N LEU A 105 4.34 8.34 1.53
CA LEU A 105 3.03 8.99 1.51
C LEU A 105 1.91 8.01 1.92
N VAL A 106 1.22 8.29 3.02
CA VAL A 106 0.15 7.43 3.57
C VAL A 106 -1.23 7.95 3.21
N ARG A 107 -2.13 7.05 2.78
CA ARG A 107 -3.54 7.37 2.56
C ARG A 107 -4.29 7.43 3.88
N MET A 108 -4.69 8.64 4.28
CA MET A 108 -5.30 8.86 5.61
C MET A 108 -6.79 8.46 5.69
N THR A 109 -7.50 8.48 4.56
CA THR A 109 -8.96 8.24 4.51
C THR A 109 -9.48 7.01 5.28
N PRO A 110 -8.87 5.80 5.19
CA PRO A 110 -9.34 4.64 5.95
C PRO A 110 -9.42 4.90 7.47
N PHE A 111 -8.43 5.58 8.07
CA PHE A 111 -8.43 5.88 9.51
C PHE A 111 -9.55 6.84 9.94
N PHE A 112 -9.89 7.81 9.10
CA PHE A 112 -10.99 8.71 9.39
C PHE A 112 -12.34 8.02 9.29
N LYS A 113 -12.50 7.17 8.26
CA LYS A 113 -13.72 6.40 8.06
C LYS A 113 -13.97 5.38 9.17
N SER A 114 -12.92 4.75 9.70
CA SER A 114 -13.04 3.78 10.79
C SER A 114 -13.51 4.41 12.11
N LEU A 115 -13.31 5.73 12.27
CA LEU A 115 -13.80 6.53 13.38
C LEU A 115 -15.17 7.19 13.11
N GLY A 116 -15.84 6.86 12.00
CA GLY A 116 -17.14 7.42 11.64
C GLY A 116 -17.09 8.84 11.04
N TYR A 117 -15.91 9.37 10.71
CA TYR A 117 -15.81 10.68 10.08
C TYR A 117 -16.12 10.63 8.58
N ALA A 118 -16.81 11.68 8.10
CA ALA A 118 -17.10 11.86 6.67
C ALA A 118 -15.82 11.99 5.83
N LYS A 119 -15.92 11.65 4.53
CA LYS A 119 -14.82 11.70 3.54
C LYS A 119 -14.13 13.07 3.47
N THR A 120 -14.81 14.15 3.82
CA THR A 120 -14.29 15.54 3.78
C THR A 120 -13.48 15.92 5.01
N LYS A 121 -13.57 15.16 6.12
CA LYS A 121 -12.89 15.49 7.39
C LYS A 121 -11.36 15.56 7.27
N PRO A 122 -10.66 14.65 6.55
CA PRO A 122 -9.22 14.79 6.33
C PRO A 122 -8.86 16.12 5.66
N SER A 123 -9.69 16.58 4.72
CA SER A 123 -9.48 17.85 4.05
C SER A 123 -9.64 19.03 5.00
N GLN A 124 -10.74 19.05 5.76
CA GLN A 124 -11.02 20.09 6.74
C GLN A 124 -9.92 20.19 7.81
N MET A 125 -9.31 19.06 8.21
CA MET A 125 -8.22 19.09 9.17
C MET A 125 -6.92 19.64 8.57
N LEU A 126 -6.62 19.35 7.31
CA LEU A 126 -5.49 19.97 6.63
C LEU A 126 -5.64 21.48 6.51
N ASP A 127 -6.86 21.96 6.27
CA ASP A 127 -7.15 23.40 6.12
C ASP A 127 -6.94 24.17 7.42
N LYS A 128 -7.04 23.47 8.56
CA LYS A 128 -6.78 24.04 9.89
C LYS A 128 -5.30 24.02 10.29
N ASN A 129 -4.41 23.46 9.48
CA ASN A 129 -2.98 23.34 9.78
C ASN A 129 -2.16 24.01 8.67
N PRO A 130 -1.81 25.29 8.82
CA PRO A 130 -0.96 26.02 7.87
C PRO A 130 0.34 25.25 7.60
N GLY A 131 0.77 25.15 6.34
CA GLY A 131 1.95 24.40 5.90
C GLY A 131 1.73 22.89 5.71
N LEU A 132 0.83 22.25 6.47
CA LEU A 132 0.55 20.82 6.32
C LEU A 132 -0.20 20.51 5.02
N ARG A 133 -1.01 21.45 4.53
CA ARG A 133 -1.74 21.33 3.26
C ARG A 133 -0.81 21.31 2.05
N ASP A 134 0.27 22.08 2.10
CA ASP A 134 1.19 22.24 0.96
C ASP A 134 1.99 20.96 0.72
N ILE A 135 2.29 20.23 1.79
CA ILE A 135 3.01 18.95 1.75
C ILE A 135 2.09 17.72 1.65
N SER A 136 0.77 17.91 1.52
CA SER A 136 -0.20 16.81 1.44
C SER A 136 -0.81 16.71 0.04
N PRO A 137 -0.36 15.79 -0.82
CA PRO A 137 -0.94 15.58 -2.14
C PRO A 137 -2.38 15.07 -2.05
N SER A 138 -3.25 15.61 -2.90
CA SER A 138 -4.63 15.14 -3.02
C SER A 138 -4.76 14.24 -4.25
N ILE A 139 -5.08 12.96 -4.02
CA ILE A 139 -5.34 12.01 -5.11
C ILE A 139 -6.84 11.95 -5.33
N THR A 140 -7.30 12.73 -6.29
CA THR A 140 -8.68 12.71 -6.78
C THR A 140 -8.66 12.48 -8.28
N GLY A 141 -9.27 11.39 -8.76
CA GLY A 141 -9.43 11.15 -10.20
C GLY A 141 -8.73 9.91 -10.79
N GLY A 142 -8.02 9.10 -9.99
CA GLY A 142 -7.42 7.83 -10.43
C GLY A 142 -8.19 6.58 -9.97
N ALA A 143 -7.55 5.41 -10.04
CA ALA A 143 -8.08 4.12 -9.58
C ALA A 143 -8.82 4.25 -8.24
N VAL A 144 -10.03 3.67 -8.14
CA VAL A 144 -10.96 3.89 -7.03
C VAL A 144 -10.33 3.52 -5.67
N SER A 145 -9.49 2.48 -5.66
CA SER A 145 -8.73 2.05 -4.47
C SER A 145 -7.77 3.13 -3.94
N ALA A 146 -7.25 4.01 -4.80
CA ALA A 146 -6.23 5.01 -4.48
C ALA A 146 -6.79 6.38 -4.07
N GLN A 147 -8.10 6.64 -4.24
CA GLN A 147 -8.66 7.98 -4.04
C GLN A 147 -8.64 8.41 -2.56
N GLY A 148 -8.18 9.63 -2.28
CA GLY A 148 -8.08 10.18 -0.93
C GLY A 148 -6.97 11.21 -0.80
N LYS A 149 -6.77 11.72 0.42
CA LYS A 149 -5.62 12.59 0.72
C LYS A 149 -4.46 11.76 1.26
N LEU A 150 -3.28 11.99 0.70
CA LEU A 150 -2.03 11.42 1.20
C LEU A 150 -1.34 12.42 2.15
N LYS A 151 -0.59 11.92 3.14
CA LYS A 151 0.30 12.74 3.97
C LYS A 151 1.71 12.14 4.02
N ILE A 152 2.72 12.98 4.15
CA ILE A 152 4.11 12.55 4.40
C ILE A 152 4.20 12.00 5.82
N THR A 153 4.68 10.76 5.94
CA THR A 153 5.19 10.25 7.21
C THR A 153 6.66 10.60 7.30
N THR A 154 7.02 11.53 8.18
CA THR A 154 8.40 11.64 8.66
C THR A 154 8.66 10.40 9.51
N SER A 155 9.68 9.61 9.17
CA SER A 155 10.09 8.45 9.95
C SER A 155 10.31 8.86 11.40
N PHE A 156 9.66 8.17 12.35
CA PHE A 156 9.95 8.24 13.78
C PHE A 156 11.07 7.27 14.14
#